data_AF-A0A7X8QJH7-F1
#
_entry.id   AF-A0A7X8QJH7-F1
#
_cell.length_a   1.000
_cell.length_b   1.000
_cell.length_c   1.000
_cell.angle_alpha   90.00
_cell.angle_beta   90.00
_cell.angle_gamma   90.00
#
_symmetry.space_group_name_H-M   'P 1'
#
loop_
_entity.id
_entity.type
_entity.pdbx_description
1 polymer ?
#
loop_
_entity_poly.entity_id
_entity_poly.type
_entity_poly.pdbx_seq_one_letter_code
_entity_poly.pdbx_strand_id
1 'polypeptide(L)'
;MGTGFSGNYKSTSGSLKPEHLMDELKNSGHKYNEKDVVMVTKTKKNELVWLEKGTSTKGLQHIIEEHANDFKNKFGVSEKGIPSKIKDIFTQGIEVSSKEKNGGIEKIYEYKGEYIVIAGVGTNGLIVSVYPGGSK
;
A
#
# COMPACT_ATOMS: atom_id res chain seq x y z
N MET A 1 9.70 -29.64 26.31
CA MET A 1 9.57 -29.21 24.90
C MET A 1 8.11 -28.87 24.67
N GLY A 2 7.79 -27.67 24.22
CA GLY A 2 6.41 -27.28 23.87
C GLY A 2 6.00 -25.89 24.36
N THR A 3 6.63 -24.83 23.87
CA THR A 3 6.02 -23.50 23.89
C THR A 3 5.17 -23.38 22.64
N GLY A 4 3.88 -23.71 22.77
CA GLY A 4 2.90 -23.52 21.72
C GLY A 4 2.78 -22.04 21.39
N PHE A 5 3.12 -21.67 20.15
CA PHE A 5 2.75 -20.40 19.55
C PHE A 5 1.22 -20.33 19.47
N SER A 6 0.57 -19.78 20.49
CA SER A 6 -0.81 -19.33 20.39
C SER A 6 -0.82 -18.01 19.61
N GLY A 7 -0.70 -18.11 18.29
CA GLY A 7 -0.94 -17.03 17.36
C GLY A 7 -2.43 -16.70 17.39
N ASN A 8 -2.82 -15.87 18.36
CA ASN A 8 -4.14 -15.29 18.43
C ASN A 8 -4.19 -14.16 17.40
N TYR A 9 -4.15 -14.48 16.10
CA TYR A 9 -4.34 -13.49 15.03
C TYR A 9 -5.80 -13.06 15.08
N LYS A 10 -6.12 -12.14 15.99
CA LYS A 10 -7.34 -11.35 15.91
C LYS A 10 -7.30 -10.73 14.51
N SER A 11 -8.24 -11.17 13.69
CA SER A 11 -8.45 -10.70 12.33
C SER A 11 -8.61 -9.17 12.35
N THR A 12 -7.51 -8.44 12.22
CA THR A 12 -7.51 -6.97 12.12
C THR A 12 -7.78 -6.58 10.68
N SER A 13 -8.98 -6.88 10.20
CA SER A 13 -9.47 -6.45 8.88
C SER A 13 -9.52 -4.91 8.74
N GLY A 14 -9.23 -4.14 9.80
CA GLY A 14 -9.19 -2.67 9.79
C GLY A 14 -7.86 -2.01 10.19
N SER A 15 -6.86 -2.74 10.70
CA SER A 15 -5.63 -2.10 11.18
C SER A 15 -4.70 -1.76 10.03
N LEU A 16 -4.34 -0.48 9.86
CA LEU A 16 -3.37 -0.05 8.84
C LEU A 16 -1.99 -0.69 9.03
N LYS A 17 -1.64 -1.05 10.27
CA LYS A 17 -0.36 -1.67 10.62
C LYS A 17 -0.60 -2.96 11.41
N PRO A 18 -0.84 -4.09 10.75
CA PRO A 18 -0.93 -5.38 11.44
C PRO A 18 0.45 -5.76 12.01
N GLU A 19 0.51 -6.18 13.28
CA GLU A 19 1.76 -6.54 13.95
C GLU A 19 2.54 -7.61 13.16
N HIS A 20 1.86 -8.67 12.70
CA HIS A 20 2.50 -9.73 11.92
C HIS A 20 3.18 -9.22 10.62
N LEU A 21 2.60 -8.23 9.94
CA LEU A 21 3.21 -7.67 8.73
C LEU A 21 4.34 -6.69 9.07
N MET A 22 4.25 -5.99 10.20
CA MET A 22 5.36 -5.17 10.69
C MET A 22 6.55 -6.05 11.09
N ASP A 23 6.30 -7.18 11.74
CA ASP A 23 7.34 -8.18 12.03
C ASP A 23 7.96 -8.72 10.73
N GLU A 24 7.16 -9.06 9.72
CA GLU A 24 7.70 -9.47 8.42
C GLU A 24 8.53 -8.36 7.75
N LEU A 25 8.07 -7.11 7.79
CA LEU A 25 8.81 -5.97 7.25
C LEU A 25 10.13 -5.76 8.00
N LYS A 26 10.14 -5.99 9.32
CA LYS A 26 11.34 -5.92 10.15
C LYS A 26 12.32 -7.04 9.82
N ASN A 27 11.80 -8.24 9.61
CA ASN A 27 12.59 -9.42 9.25
C ASN A 27 13.06 -9.41 7.79
N SER A 28 12.42 -8.64 6.90
CA SER A 28 12.85 -8.54 5.50
C SER A 28 14.18 -7.79 5.33
N GLY A 29 14.63 -7.06 6.35
CA GLY A 29 15.90 -6.32 6.32
C GLY A 29 15.86 -5.06 5.44
N HIS A 30 14.67 -4.62 5.01
CA HIS A 30 14.54 -3.37 4.27
C HIS A 30 14.89 -2.17 5.15
N LYS A 31 15.49 -1.14 4.54
CA LYS A 31 15.71 0.14 5.21
C LYS A 31 14.40 0.94 5.18
N TYR A 32 13.66 0.95 6.28
CA TYR A 32 12.43 1.73 6.46
C TYR A 32 12.42 2.41 7.82
N ASN A 33 11.60 3.46 7.97
CA ASN A 33 11.40 4.11 9.26
C ASN A 33 10.06 3.68 9.84
N GLU A 34 10.08 2.87 10.90
CA GLU A 34 8.87 2.34 11.54
C GLU A 34 7.87 3.44 11.95
N LYS A 35 8.38 4.61 12.37
CA LYS A 35 7.58 5.79 12.74
C LYS A 35 6.90 6.46 11.54
N ASP A 36 7.47 6.30 10.35
CA ASP A 36 6.94 6.85 9.11
C ASP A 36 6.03 5.87 8.39
N VAL A 37 6.12 4.56 8.65
CA VAL A 37 5.16 3.58 8.12
C VAL A 37 3.77 3.99 8.57
N VAL A 38 2.89 4.32 7.62
CA VAL A 38 1.48 4.63 7.87
C VAL A 38 0.64 3.39 7.69
N MET A 39 0.98 2.58 6.69
CA MET A 39 0.24 1.37 6.35
C MET A 39 1.19 0.29 5.83
N VAL A 40 0.92 -0.97 6.18
CA VAL A 40 1.57 -2.14 5.60
C VAL A 40 0.51 -3.20 5.30
N THR A 41 0.61 -3.82 4.13
CA THR A 41 -0.32 -4.83 3.65
C THR A 41 0.36 -5.82 2.73
N LYS A 42 -0.32 -6.92 2.42
CA LYS A 42 0.07 -7.82 1.34
C LYS A 42 -0.88 -7.69 0.16
N THR A 43 -0.31 -7.80 -1.04
CA THR A 43 -1.11 -7.94 -2.26
C THR A 43 -1.70 -9.35 -2.35
N LYS A 44 -2.66 -9.59 -3.26
CA LYS A 44 -3.15 -10.95 -3.54
C LYS A 44 -2.07 -11.94 -3.97
N LYS A 45 -0.93 -11.45 -4.46
CA LYS A 45 0.24 -12.26 -4.81
C LYS A 45 1.15 -12.58 -3.61
N ASN A 46 0.72 -12.25 -2.39
CA ASN A 46 1.52 -12.33 -1.16
C ASN A 46 2.78 -11.45 -1.16
N GLU A 47 2.84 -10.43 -2.01
CA GLU A 47 3.93 -9.46 -1.98
C GLU A 47 3.71 -8.48 -0.83
N LEU A 48 4.73 -8.30 0.02
CA LEU A 48 4.70 -7.34 1.11
C LEU A 48 4.87 -5.92 0.56
N VAL A 49 3.91 -5.05 0.84
CA VAL A 49 3.94 -3.64 0.42
C VAL A 49 3.61 -2.72 1.58
N TRP A 50 4.27 -1.57 1.65
CA TRP A 50 4.03 -0.60 2.71
C TRP A 50 4.07 0.83 2.18
N LEU A 51 3.29 1.68 2.85
CA LEU A 51 3.19 3.11 2.59
C LEU A 51 3.75 3.86 3.79
N GLU A 52 4.74 4.70 3.53
CA GLU A 52 5.27 5.63 4.51
C GLU A 52 4.59 7.00 4.39
N LYS A 53 4.69 7.84 5.43
CA LYS A 53 4.29 9.25 5.39
C LYS A 53 4.97 9.94 4.21
N GLY A 54 6.26 9.68 4.06
CA GLY A 54 7.08 10.20 2.98
C GLY A 54 7.20 11.73 3.05
N THR A 55 7.37 12.35 1.88
CA THR A 55 7.59 13.78 1.65
C THR A 55 6.76 14.24 0.45
N SER A 56 6.80 15.53 0.09
CA SER A 56 6.10 16.06 -1.10
C SER A 56 6.49 15.39 -2.43
N THR A 57 7.56 14.60 -2.44
CA THR A 57 8.07 13.87 -3.62
C THR A 57 7.77 12.38 -3.63
N LYS A 58 7.39 11.76 -2.49
CA LYS A 58 7.11 10.32 -2.38
C LYS A 58 6.33 9.97 -1.13
N GLY A 59 5.57 8.88 -1.16
CA GLY A 59 4.78 8.36 -0.04
C GLY A 59 3.42 9.05 0.09
N LEU A 60 2.81 8.92 1.27
CA LEU A 60 1.46 9.42 1.52
C LEU A 60 1.34 10.93 1.31
N GLN A 61 2.33 11.71 1.72
CA GLN A 61 2.29 13.16 1.60
C GLN A 61 2.17 13.60 0.13
N HIS A 62 3.01 13.06 -0.76
CA HIS A 62 2.89 13.30 -2.21
C HIS A 62 1.52 12.90 -2.77
N ILE A 63 0.98 11.74 -2.35
CA ILE A 63 -0.35 11.29 -2.77
C ILE A 63 -1.45 12.26 -2.32
N ILE A 64 -1.34 12.79 -1.11
CA ILE A 64 -2.30 13.76 -0.59
C ILE A 64 -2.19 15.08 -1.36
N GLU A 65 -0.98 15.61 -1.52
CA GLU A 65 -0.76 16.92 -2.15
C GLU A 65 -1.13 16.93 -3.64
N GLU A 66 -0.81 15.87 -4.39
CA GLU A 66 -1.05 15.83 -5.84
C GLU A 66 -2.35 15.10 -6.22
N HIS A 67 -2.76 14.09 -5.43
CA HIS A 67 -3.82 13.15 -5.85
C HIS A 67 -4.99 13.01 -4.87
N ALA A 68 -5.03 13.75 -3.74
CA ALA A 68 -6.16 13.65 -2.82
C ALA A 68 -7.51 13.96 -3.48
N ASN A 69 -7.51 14.93 -4.41
CA ASN A 69 -8.71 15.27 -5.17
C ASN A 69 -9.17 14.12 -6.06
N ASP A 70 -8.26 13.34 -6.66
CA ASP A 70 -8.61 12.17 -7.45
C ASP A 70 -9.31 11.12 -6.59
N PHE A 71 -8.78 10.81 -5.40
CA PHE A 71 -9.43 9.89 -4.45
C PHE A 71 -10.78 10.40 -3.98
N LYS A 72 -10.90 11.71 -3.73
CA LYS A 72 -12.17 12.32 -3.34
C LYS A 72 -13.21 12.25 -4.46
N ASN A 73 -12.82 12.54 -5.70
CA ASN A 73 -13.72 12.54 -6.85
C ASN A 73 -14.13 11.12 -7.26
N LYS A 74 -13.19 10.16 -7.22
CA LYS A 74 -13.44 8.78 -7.66
C LYS A 74 -14.07 7.90 -6.58
N PHE A 75 -13.63 8.04 -5.33
CA PHE A 75 -14.07 7.17 -4.23
C PHE A 75 -14.83 7.90 -3.11
N GLY A 76 -14.95 9.23 -3.15
CA GLY A 76 -15.54 9.99 -2.05
C GLY A 76 -14.68 9.94 -0.78
N VAL A 77 -13.37 9.65 -0.91
CA VAL A 77 -12.47 9.45 0.24
C VAL A 77 -11.70 10.73 0.53
N SER A 78 -11.75 11.21 1.77
CA SER A 78 -10.89 12.31 2.23
C SER A 78 -9.46 11.84 2.48
N GLU A 79 -8.51 12.78 2.57
CA GLU A 79 -7.08 12.54 2.76
C GLU A 79 -6.75 11.53 3.87
N LYS A 80 -7.45 11.64 5.01
CA LYS A 80 -7.30 10.73 6.16
C LYS A 80 -7.71 9.28 5.85
N GLY A 81 -8.63 9.08 4.91
CA GLY A 81 -9.11 7.78 4.47
C GLY A 81 -8.30 7.17 3.32
N ILE A 82 -7.41 7.95 2.69
CA ILE A 82 -6.58 7.47 1.58
C ILE A 82 -5.75 6.23 1.98
N PRO A 83 -5.02 6.21 3.11
CA PRO A 83 -4.24 5.03 3.50
C PRO A 83 -5.09 3.77 3.63
N SER A 84 -6.29 3.91 4.22
CA SER A 84 -7.24 2.79 4.36
C SER A 84 -7.74 2.33 3.00
N LYS A 85 -8.02 3.26 2.09
CA LYS A 85 -8.47 2.94 0.73
C LYS A 85 -7.39 2.22 -0.07
N ILE A 86 -6.14 2.69 0.00
CA ILE A 86 -4.99 2.04 -0.65
C ILE A 86 -4.84 0.60 -0.14
N LYS A 87 -5.01 0.37 1.17
CA LYS A 87 -4.96 -0.99 1.74
C LYS A 87 -6.05 -1.88 1.15
N ASP A 88 -7.26 -1.36 1.05
CA ASP A 88 -8.41 -2.04 0.43
C ASP A 88 -8.12 -2.42 -1.03
N ILE A 89 -7.50 -1.51 -1.79
CA ILE A 89 -7.13 -1.73 -3.18
C ILE A 89 -6.13 -2.88 -3.31
N PHE A 90 -5.10 -2.96 -2.47
CA PHE A 90 -4.11 -4.05 -2.54
C PHE A 90 -4.69 -5.41 -2.13
N THR A 91 -5.59 -5.43 -1.16
CA THR A 91 -6.16 -6.67 -0.61
C THR A 91 -7.31 -7.21 -1.45
N GLN A 92 -8.18 -6.33 -1.94
CA GLN A 92 -9.37 -6.71 -2.70
C GLN A 92 -9.19 -6.54 -4.21
N GLY A 93 -8.38 -5.58 -4.64
CA GLY A 93 -8.13 -5.29 -6.05
C GLY A 93 -7.38 -6.43 -6.75
N ILE A 94 -7.38 -6.37 -8.07
CA ILE A 94 -6.74 -7.34 -8.94
C ILE A 94 -5.65 -6.60 -9.71
N GLU A 95 -4.40 -7.09 -9.63
CA GLU A 95 -3.32 -6.55 -10.45
C GLU A 95 -3.57 -6.93 -11.91
N VAL A 96 -3.82 -5.93 -12.75
CA VAL A 96 -4.07 -6.10 -14.19
C VAL A 96 -2.83 -5.89 -15.02
N SER A 97 -1.88 -5.10 -14.53
CA SER A 97 -0.61 -4.84 -15.22
C SER A 97 0.50 -4.48 -14.24
N SER A 98 1.73 -4.81 -14.60
CA SER A 98 2.94 -4.44 -13.87
C SER A 98 4.05 -4.22 -14.90
N LYS A 99 4.62 -3.01 -14.92
CA LYS A 99 5.70 -2.64 -15.85
C LYS A 99 6.75 -1.81 -15.15
N GLU A 100 8.00 -1.95 -15.59
CA GLU A 100 9.08 -1.10 -15.12
C GLU A 100 8.97 0.29 -15.76
N LYS A 101 9.06 1.33 -14.94
CA LYS A 101 8.99 2.72 -15.38
C LYS A 101 9.92 3.57 -14.54
N ASN A 102 10.83 4.28 -15.20
CA ASN A 102 11.75 5.24 -14.59
C ASN A 102 12.56 4.69 -13.40
N GLY A 103 12.99 3.42 -13.48
CA GLY A 103 13.76 2.75 -12.42
C GLY A 103 12.95 2.24 -11.22
N GLY A 104 11.62 2.25 -11.31
CA GLY A 104 10.71 1.59 -10.37
C GLY A 104 9.66 0.74 -11.09
N ILE A 105 8.73 0.14 -10.33
CA ILE A 105 7.64 -0.65 -10.89
C ILE A 105 6.34 0.16 -10.81
N GLU A 106 5.69 0.36 -11.97
CA GLU A 106 4.32 0.87 -12.07
C GLU A 106 3.37 -0.31 -12.19
N LYS A 107 2.48 -0.47 -11.20
CA LYS A 107 1.46 -1.51 -11.18
C LYS A 107 0.09 -0.88 -11.39
N ILE A 108 -0.77 -1.52 -12.17
CA ILE A 108 -2.17 -1.10 -12.36
C ILE A 108 -3.06 -2.15 -11.68
N TYR A 109 -3.95 -1.68 -10.82
CA TYR A 109 -4.93 -2.50 -10.11
C TYR A 109 -6.33 -2.13 -10.55
N GLU A 110 -7.18 -3.12 -10.79
CA GLU A 110 -8.62 -2.93 -10.93
C GLU A 110 -9.28 -3.13 -9.56
N TYR A 111 -10.00 -2.11 -9.08
CA TYR A 111 -10.75 -2.16 -7.83
C TYR A 111 -12.14 -1.54 -8.04
N LYS A 112 -13.19 -2.35 -7.87
CA LYS A 112 -14.60 -1.95 -8.04
C LYS A 112 -14.90 -1.29 -9.40
N GLY A 113 -14.27 -1.77 -10.47
CA GLY A 113 -14.44 -1.23 -11.82
C GLY A 113 -13.63 0.03 -12.12
N GLU A 114 -12.85 0.54 -11.15
CA GLU A 114 -11.93 1.66 -11.32
C GLU A 114 -10.48 1.16 -11.42
N TYR A 115 -9.71 1.76 -12.32
CA TYR A 115 -8.29 1.47 -12.47
C TYR A 115 -7.45 2.41 -11.60
N ILE A 116 -6.70 1.81 -10.69
CA ILE A 116 -5.75 2.46 -9.80
C ILE A 116 -4.34 2.27 -10.38
N VAL A 117 -3.60 3.36 -10.54
CA VAL A 117 -2.18 3.30 -10.84
C VAL A 117 -1.40 3.40 -9.54
N ILE A 118 -0.44 2.51 -9.38
CA ILE A 118 0.50 2.48 -8.26
C ILE A 118 1.87 2.68 -8.87
N ALA A 119 2.34 3.92 -8.80
CA ALA A 119 3.61 4.33 -9.39
C ALA A 119 4.73 4.22 -8.35
N GLY A 120 5.85 3.64 -8.76
CA GLY A 120 7.03 3.51 -7.92
C GLY A 120 6.79 2.60 -6.74
N VAL A 121 6.27 1.39 -6.98
CA VAL A 121 6.56 0.28 -6.08
C VAL A 121 8.07 0.06 -6.21
N GLY A 122 8.83 0.49 -5.20
CA GLY A 122 10.27 0.22 -5.16
C GLY A 122 10.47 -1.30 -5.32
N THR A 123 11.63 -1.72 -5.82
CA THR A 123 11.95 -3.16 -5.98
C THR A 123 11.73 -3.99 -4.71
N ASN A 124 11.65 -3.33 -3.55
CA ASN A 124 11.40 -3.93 -2.24
C ASN A 124 9.93 -3.93 -1.79
N GLY A 125 9.00 -3.26 -2.48
CA GLY A 125 7.58 -3.14 -2.08
C GLY A 125 7.17 -1.79 -1.46
N LEU A 126 8.08 -0.82 -1.39
CA LEU A 126 7.78 0.54 -0.92
C LEU A 126 6.86 1.26 -1.90
N ILE A 127 5.75 1.82 -1.41
CA ILE A 127 4.81 2.59 -2.24
C ILE A 127 5.24 4.06 -2.29
N VAL A 128 5.59 4.54 -3.48
CA VAL A 128 5.96 5.95 -3.73
C VAL A 128 4.74 6.81 -4.08
N SER A 129 3.87 6.36 -4.98
CA SER A 129 2.67 7.10 -5.34
C SER A 129 1.53 6.16 -5.73
N VAL A 130 0.30 6.59 -5.48
CA VAL A 130 -0.94 5.89 -5.81
C VAL A 130 -1.95 6.91 -6.23
N TYR A 131 -2.64 6.68 -7.35
CA TYR A 131 -3.72 7.55 -7.78
C TYR A 131 -4.73 6.78 -8.63
N PRO A 132 -6.03 7.09 -8.50
CA PRO A 132 -7.03 6.58 -9.43
C PRO A 132 -7.02 7.35 -10.73
N GLY A 133 -7.07 6.64 -11.86
CA GLY A 133 -6.95 7.26 -13.19
C GLY A 133 -6.14 6.43 -14.18
N GLY A 134 -5.93 5.14 -13.90
CA GLY A 134 -5.26 4.25 -14.85
C GLY A 134 -6.08 4.06 -16.11
N SER A 135 -5.41 4.01 -17.24
CA SER A 135 -5.97 3.51 -18.50
C SER A 135 -5.40 2.12 -18.75
N LYS A 136 -6.23 1.21 -19.26
CA LYS A 136 -5.83 -0.16 -19.64
C LYS A 136 -4.89 -0.14 -20.84
#